data_AF-A0A7U9WZ12-F1
#
_entry.id   AF-A0A7U9WZ12-F1
#
_cell.length_a   1.000
_cell.length_b   1.000
_cell.length_c   1.000
_cell.angle_alpha   90.00
_cell.angle_beta   90.00
_cell.angle_gamma   90.00
#
_symmetry.space_group_name_H-M   'P 1'
#
loop_
_entity.id
_entity.type
_entity.pdbx_description
1 polymer ?
#
loop_
_entity_poly.entity_id
_entity_poly.type
_entity_poly.pdbx_seq_one_letter_code
_entity_poly.pdbx_strand_id
1 'polypeptide(L)'
;MAGILYDVRRIKVYEGFLALGELACESAQWCDALWEELIFDSELTEELIFYLEHHYLMDKVRCQGYGLTDLYIWQMSRYNLIGDSGKNTAACNKDRMVLYAFRDMIDMKKEPATYVKKLTMGRGMDQA
;
A
#
# COMPACT_ATOMS: atom_id res chain seq x y z
N MET A 1 -0.27 10.07 -30.94
CA MET A 1 -0.97 8.78 -30.75
C MET A 1 -0.58 8.01 -29.46
N ALA A 2 0.24 8.57 -28.55
CA ALA A 2 0.62 7.89 -27.31
C ALA A 2 -0.33 8.17 -26.12
N GLY A 3 -1.05 9.30 -26.14
CA GLY A 3 -1.95 9.70 -25.04
C GLY A 3 -3.17 8.79 -24.88
N ILE A 4 -3.77 8.33 -25.98
CA ILE A 4 -5.01 7.52 -25.95
C ILE A 4 -4.74 6.11 -25.38
N LEU A 5 -3.60 5.50 -25.70
CA LEU A 5 -3.20 4.19 -25.15
C LEU A 5 -2.87 4.26 -23.66
N TYR A 6 -2.31 5.39 -23.21
CA TYR A 6 -1.99 5.63 -21.82
C TYR A 6 -3.25 5.81 -20.96
N ASP A 7 -4.26 6.49 -21.51
CA ASP A 7 -5.56 6.72 -20.88
C ASP A 7 -6.34 5.41 -20.66
N VAL A 8 -6.42 4.54 -21.67
CA VAL A 8 -7.12 3.24 -21.56
C VAL A 8 -6.46 2.31 -20.54
N ARG A 9 -5.13 2.31 -20.44
CA ARG A 9 -4.42 1.53 -19.41
C ARG A 9 -4.76 2.06 -18.02
N ARG A 10 -4.74 3.38 -17.82
CA ARG A 10 -5.09 4.01 -16.55
C ARG A 10 -6.52 3.71 -16.12
N ILE A 11 -7.48 3.71 -17.05
CA ILE A 11 -8.87 3.36 -16.76
C ILE A 11 -8.97 1.92 -16.24
N LYS A 12 -8.34 0.95 -16.91
CA LYS A 12 -8.36 -0.45 -16.45
C LYS A 12 -7.70 -0.66 -15.09
N VAL A 13 -6.63 0.09 -14.83
CA VAL A 13 -5.90 0.03 -13.56
C VAL A 13 -6.75 0.63 -12.45
N TYR A 14 -7.44 1.73 -12.74
CA TYR A 14 -8.40 2.34 -11.81
C TYR A 14 -9.57 1.39 -11.50
N GLU A 15 -10.15 0.74 -12.50
CA GLU A 15 -11.20 -0.27 -12.29
C GLU A 15 -10.71 -1.45 -11.43
N GLY A 16 -9.52 -1.97 -11.73
CA GLY A 16 -8.90 -3.03 -10.93
C GLY A 16 -8.60 -2.58 -9.50
N PHE A 17 -8.17 -1.32 -9.33
CA PHE A 17 -7.91 -0.73 -8.03
C PHE A 17 -9.19 -0.52 -7.21
N LEU A 18 -10.30 -0.09 -7.82
CA LEU A 18 -11.59 -0.01 -7.15
C LEU A 18 -12.08 -1.39 -6.69
N ALA A 19 -11.92 -2.42 -7.53
CA ALA A 19 -12.24 -3.79 -7.15
C ALA A 19 -11.38 -4.28 -5.97
N LEU A 20 -10.09 -3.92 -5.92
CA LEU A 20 -9.25 -4.17 -4.74
C LEU A 20 -9.75 -3.42 -3.51
N GLY A 21 -10.20 -2.17 -3.66
CA GLY A 21 -10.80 -1.38 -2.58
C GLY A 21 -12.05 -2.02 -1.99
N GLU A 22 -12.92 -2.56 -2.83
CA GLU A 22 -14.11 -3.32 -2.40
C GLU A 22 -13.71 -4.60 -1.65
N LEU A 23 -12.73 -5.36 -2.18
CA LEU A 23 -12.18 -6.53 -1.50
C LEU A 23 -11.53 -6.17 -0.17
N ALA A 24 -10.86 -5.01 -0.10
CA ALA A 24 -10.27 -4.44 1.10
C ALA A 24 -11.30 -3.97 2.14
N CYS A 25 -12.59 -3.97 1.79
CA CYS A 25 -13.69 -3.43 2.60
C CYS A 25 -13.47 -1.94 2.95
N GLU A 26 -12.84 -1.19 2.03
CA GLU A 26 -12.61 0.24 2.16
C GLU A 26 -13.65 1.05 1.36
N SER A 27 -13.85 2.31 1.75
CA SER A 27 -14.80 3.19 1.04
C SER A 27 -14.25 3.66 -0.30
N ALA A 28 -15.12 3.88 -1.28
CA ALA A 28 -14.75 4.45 -2.58
C ALA A 28 -14.01 5.79 -2.42
N GLN A 29 -14.46 6.66 -1.50
CA GLN A 29 -13.80 7.95 -1.22
C GLN A 29 -12.34 7.79 -0.74
N TRP A 30 -12.06 6.76 0.07
CA TRP A 30 -10.70 6.46 0.51
C TRP A 30 -9.83 5.97 -0.66
N CYS A 31 -10.41 5.14 -1.52
CA CYS A 31 -9.75 4.64 -2.72
C CYS A 31 -9.44 5.79 -3.70
N ASP A 32 -10.43 6.64 -4.00
CA ASP A 32 -10.26 7.84 -4.84
C ASP A 32 -9.11 8.72 -4.33
N ALA A 33 -9.10 9.04 -3.04
CA ALA A 33 -8.04 9.87 -2.45
C ALA A 33 -6.65 9.21 -2.56
N LEU A 34 -6.56 7.89 -2.42
CA LEU A 34 -5.31 7.16 -2.62
C LEU A 34 -4.89 7.15 -4.10
N TRP A 35 -5.84 6.95 -5.02
CA TRP A 35 -5.60 6.94 -6.46
C TRP A 35 -5.11 8.29 -6.98
N GLU A 36 -5.72 9.40 -6.53
CA GLU A 36 -5.31 10.75 -6.88
C GLU A 36 -3.86 11.02 -6.50
N GLU A 37 -3.36 10.47 -5.40
CA GLU A 37 -1.96 10.62 -5.02
C GLU A 37 -1.04 9.66 -5.79
N LEU A 38 -1.48 8.43 -6.04
CA LEU A 38 -0.72 7.42 -6.78
C LEU A 38 -0.45 7.85 -8.23
N ILE A 39 -1.43 8.46 -8.91
CA ILE A 39 -1.31 8.82 -10.33
C ILE A 39 -0.25 9.89 -10.60
N PHE A 40 0.12 10.68 -9.58
CA PHE A 40 1.23 11.64 -9.67
C PHE A 40 2.60 10.97 -9.54
N ASP A 41 2.67 9.77 -8.97
CA ASP A 41 3.90 9.02 -8.76
C ASP A 41 3.96 7.84 -9.74
N SER A 42 4.71 8.03 -10.83
CA SER A 42 4.80 7.04 -11.90
C SER A 42 5.37 5.70 -11.42
N GLU A 43 6.33 5.73 -10.49
CA GLU A 43 6.95 4.50 -9.98
C GLU A 43 5.96 3.69 -9.14
N LEU A 44 5.17 4.36 -8.28
CA LEU A 44 4.11 3.71 -7.51
C LEU A 44 2.97 3.20 -8.39
N THR A 45 2.59 3.97 -9.41
CA THR A 45 1.58 3.54 -10.38
C THR A 45 2.04 2.28 -11.11
N GLU A 46 3.29 2.23 -11.59
CA GLU A 46 3.84 1.03 -12.22
C GLU A 46 3.86 -0.18 -11.27
N GLU A 47 4.20 0.03 -10.00
CA GLU A 47 4.20 -1.06 -9.01
C GLU A 47 2.78 -1.56 -8.70
N LEU A 48 1.78 -0.66 -8.68
CA LEU A 48 0.37 -1.05 -8.53
C LEU A 48 -0.15 -1.85 -9.74
N ILE A 49 0.20 -1.42 -10.97
CA ILE A 49 -0.16 -2.14 -12.20
C ILE A 49 0.37 -3.58 -12.11
N PHE A 50 1.64 -3.70 -11.73
CA PHE A 50 2.30 -4.97 -11.60
C PHE A 50 1.68 -5.86 -10.50
N TYR A 51 1.31 -5.27 -9.36
CA TYR A 51 0.57 -5.98 -8.31
C TYR A 51 -0.79 -6.47 -8.80
N LEU A 52 -1.53 -5.67 -9.56
CA LEU A 52 -2.83 -6.07 -10.14
C LEU A 52 -2.70 -7.23 -11.13
N GLU A 53 -1.60 -7.29 -11.89
CA GLU A 53 -1.37 -8.36 -12.88
C GLU A 53 -0.86 -9.66 -12.24
N HIS A 54 -0.05 -9.55 -11.19
CA HIS A 54 0.70 -10.69 -10.66
C HIS A 54 0.45 -11.05 -9.20
N HIS A 55 -0.20 -10.17 -8.43
CA HIS A 55 -0.42 -10.30 -6.99
C HIS A 55 0.87 -10.42 -6.14
N TYR A 56 1.98 -9.84 -6.60
CA TYR A 56 3.20 -9.67 -5.80
C TYR A 56 3.78 -8.26 -5.95
N LEU A 57 4.44 -7.78 -4.89
CA LEU A 57 5.11 -6.48 -4.88
C LEU A 57 6.46 -6.59 -5.57
N MET A 58 6.78 -5.62 -6.44
CA MET A 58 8.06 -5.58 -7.13
C MET A 58 9.20 -5.08 -6.23
N ASP A 59 8.85 -4.30 -5.19
CA ASP A 59 9.80 -3.67 -4.26
C ASP A 59 10.83 -2.76 -4.95
N LYS A 60 10.42 -2.15 -6.08
CA LYS A 60 11.27 -1.19 -6.79
C LYS A 60 11.26 0.16 -6.08
N VAL A 61 10.09 0.57 -5.60
CA VAL A 61 9.95 1.85 -4.91
C VAL A 61 10.57 1.74 -3.52
N ARG A 62 11.55 2.60 -3.25
CA ARG A 62 12.25 2.67 -1.96
C ARG A 62 12.30 4.09 -1.43
N CYS A 63 12.04 4.24 -0.14
CA CYS A 63 12.19 5.50 0.56
C CYS A 63 13.05 5.27 1.82
N GLN A 64 14.14 6.02 1.97
CA GLN A 64 15.05 5.92 3.12
C GLN A 64 15.51 4.48 3.46
N GLY A 65 15.66 3.63 2.44
CA GLY A 65 16.07 2.23 2.60
C GLY A 65 14.94 1.23 2.90
N TYR A 66 13.69 1.69 3.02
CA TYR A 66 12.51 0.84 3.17
C TYR A 66 11.76 0.72 1.83
N GLY A 67 11.39 -0.50 1.46
CA GLY A 67 10.57 -0.79 0.29
C GLY A 67 9.08 -0.94 0.61
N LEU A 68 8.26 -1.12 -0.43
CA LEU A 68 6.84 -1.44 -0.27
C LEU A 68 6.63 -2.77 0.47
N THR A 69 7.55 -3.72 0.31
CA THR A 69 7.51 -4.99 1.04
C THR A 69 7.71 -4.79 2.54
N ASP A 70 8.63 -3.91 2.93
CA ASP A 70 8.85 -3.59 4.35
C ASP A 70 7.61 -2.93 4.97
N LEU A 71 6.97 -2.02 4.25
CA LEU A 71 5.72 -1.38 4.67
C LEU A 71 4.57 -2.38 4.76
N TYR A 72 4.48 -3.32 3.82
CA TYR A 72 3.50 -4.41 3.87
C TYR A 72 3.71 -5.32 5.09
N ILE A 73 4.96 -5.70 5.38
CA ILE A 73 5.29 -6.48 6.59
C ILE A 73 4.96 -5.68 7.84
N TRP A 74 5.23 -4.37 7.86
CA TRP A 74 4.88 -3.51 8.98
C TRP A 74 3.36 -3.43 9.20
N GLN A 75 2.57 -3.33 8.12
CA GLN A 75 1.11 -3.42 8.17
C GLN A 75 0.65 -4.80 8.68
N MET A 76 1.35 -5.88 8.28
CA MET A 76 1.08 -7.22 8.80
C MET A 76 1.31 -7.31 10.31
N SER A 77 2.43 -6.79 10.80
CA SER A 77 2.71 -6.76 12.24
C SER A 77 1.66 -5.95 13.00
N ARG A 78 1.24 -4.80 12.47
CA ARG A 78 0.18 -3.97 13.06
C ARG A 78 -1.17 -4.68 13.06
N TYR A 79 -1.52 -5.36 11.97
CA TYR A 79 -2.75 -6.14 11.86
C TYR A 79 -2.77 -7.33 12.84
N ASN A 80 -1.64 -8.03 12.97
CA ASN A 80 -1.47 -9.14 13.91
C ASN A 80 -1.58 -8.68 15.38
N LEU A 81 -1.05 -7.50 15.72
CA LEU A 81 -1.21 -6.91 17.06
C LEU A 81 -2.67 -6.57 17.39
N ILE A 82 -3.46 -6.16 16.40
CA ILE A 82 -4.90 -5.91 16.56
C ILE A 82 -5.67 -7.25 16.70
N GLY A 83 -5.23 -8.29 15.98
CA GLY A 83 -5.82 -9.63 15.99
C GLY A 83 -5.68 -10.39 17.32
N ASP A 84 -4.64 -10.10 18.11
CA ASP A 84 -4.40 -10.73 19.42
C ASP A 84 -5.44 -10.32 20.49
N SER A 85 -6.28 -9.32 20.21
CA SER A 85 -7.43 -8.92 21.04
C SER A 85 -8.71 -9.77 20.85
N GLY A 86 -8.58 -10.99 20.33
CA GLY A 86 -9.61 -12.04 20.49
C GLY A 86 -10.68 -12.18 19.40
N LYS A 87 -10.48 -11.61 18.20
CA LYS A 87 -11.36 -11.86 17.05
C LYS A 87 -10.55 -12.20 15.80
N ASN A 88 -10.00 -13.42 15.79
CA ASN A 88 -9.59 -14.07 14.54
C ASN A 88 -10.85 -14.39 13.73
N THR A 89 -11.40 -13.40 13.05
CA THR A 89 -12.30 -13.67 11.94
C THR A 89 -11.40 -13.95 10.73
N ALA A 90 -11.67 -15.03 10.01
CA ALA A 90 -10.88 -15.61 8.92
C ALA A 90 -10.59 -14.69 7.70
N ALA A 91 -10.73 -13.37 7.83
CA ALA A 91 -10.45 -12.36 6.83
C ALA A 91 -9.15 -11.62 7.19
N CYS A 92 -8.00 -12.28 7.06
CA CYS A 92 -6.75 -11.54 6.86
C CYS A 92 -6.87 -10.87 5.49
N ASN A 93 -7.18 -9.58 5.49
CA ASN A 93 -7.41 -8.85 4.26
C ASN A 93 -6.06 -8.37 3.69
N LYS A 94 -5.40 -9.26 2.98
CA LYS A 94 -4.08 -9.02 2.36
C LYS A 94 -4.15 -7.83 1.41
N ASP A 95 -5.23 -7.72 0.64
CA ASP A 95 -5.44 -6.61 -0.29
C ASP A 95 -5.52 -5.27 0.44
N ARG A 96 -6.24 -5.23 1.57
CA ARG A 96 -6.24 -4.05 2.45
C ARG A 96 -4.82 -3.71 2.92
N MET A 97 -4.04 -4.69 3.37
CA MET A 97 -2.68 -4.43 3.83
C MET A 97 -1.78 -3.89 2.71
N VAL A 98 -1.94 -4.37 1.48
CA VAL A 98 -1.23 -3.83 0.31
C VAL A 98 -1.64 -2.38 0.03
N LEU A 99 -2.93 -2.08 -0.01
CA LEU A 99 -3.41 -0.70 -0.23
C LEU A 99 -2.89 0.27 0.84
N TYR A 100 -2.84 -0.16 2.10
CA TYR A 100 -2.27 0.64 3.18
C TYR A 100 -0.75 0.79 3.05
N ALA A 101 -0.03 -0.22 2.57
CA ALA A 101 1.40 -0.10 2.29
C ALA A 101 1.68 0.94 1.19
N PHE A 102 0.85 0.98 0.13
CA PHE A 102 0.91 2.05 -0.88
C PHE A 102 0.64 3.42 -0.27
N ARG A 103 -0.40 3.55 0.57
CA ARG A 103 -0.70 4.80 1.28
C ARG A 103 0.47 5.27 2.15
N ASP A 104 1.04 4.36 2.94
CA ASP A 104 2.18 4.67 3.79
C ASP A 104 3.42 5.05 2.99
N MET A 105 3.65 4.45 1.82
CA MET A 105 4.79 4.81 0.97
C MET A 105 4.64 6.25 0.46
N ILE A 106 3.44 6.68 0.09
CA ILE A 106 3.16 8.05 -0.33
C ILE A 106 3.37 9.02 0.84
N ASP A 107 2.80 8.72 2.00
CA ASP A 107 2.93 9.56 3.18
C ASP A 107 4.40 9.58 3.68
N MET A 108 5.14 8.49 3.52
CA MET A 108 6.58 8.39 3.79
C MET A 108 7.42 9.19 2.80
N LYS A 109 7.05 9.23 1.52
CA LYS A 109 7.71 10.10 0.53
C LYS A 109 7.56 11.59 0.89
N LYS A 110 6.43 11.97 1.50
CA LYS A 110 6.20 13.34 2.00
C LYS A 110 6.94 13.64 3.30
N GLU A 111 6.83 12.74 4.28
CA GLU A 111 7.44 12.91 5.61
C GLU A 111 8.22 11.66 6.05
N PRO A 112 9.42 11.44 5.47
CA PRO A 112 10.16 10.19 5.67
C PRO A 112 10.63 10.01 7.11
N ALA A 113 10.99 11.08 7.81
CA ALA A 113 11.53 11.03 9.17
C ALA A 113 10.55 10.39 10.17
N THR A 114 9.27 10.70 10.05
CA THR A 114 8.21 10.17 10.93
C THR A 114 8.01 8.66 10.71
N TYR A 115 8.03 8.22 9.45
CA TYR A 115 7.85 6.81 9.10
C TYR A 115 9.06 5.96 9.46
N VAL A 116 10.28 6.43 9.17
CA VAL A 116 11.52 5.75 9.59
C VAL A 116 11.53 5.56 11.11
N LYS A 117 11.13 6.58 11.87
CA LYS A 117 11.05 6.50 13.33
C LYS A 117 10.03 5.45 13.80
N LYS A 118 8.84 5.40 13.19
CA LYS A 118 7.80 4.39 13.50
C LYS A 118 8.25 2.96 13.16
N LEU A 119 8.85 2.77 11.99
CA LEU A 119 9.37 1.48 11.52
C LEU A 119 10.53 0.97 12.39
N THR A 120 11.38 1.89 12.84
CA THR A 120 12.50 1.56 13.73
C THR A 120 12.04 1.30 15.17
N MET A 121 11.09 2.10 15.70
CA MET A 121 10.59 1.95 17.07
C MET A 121 9.71 0.72 17.28
N GLY A 122 8.96 0.29 16.26
CA GLY A 122 8.19 -0.96 16.32
C GLY A 122 9.06 -2.23 16.41
N ARG A 123 10.35 -2.11 16.08
CA ARG A 123 11.34 -3.18 16.18
C ARG A 123 11.96 -3.20 17.58
N GLY A 124 11.12 -3.38 18.60
CA GLY A 124 11.53 -3.70 19.97
C GLY A 124 12.64 -2.80 20.53
N MET A 125 12.31 -1.56 20.87
CA MET A 125 12.99 -0.91 22.00
C MET A 125 12.36 -1.38 23.31
N ASP A 126 12.36 -2.69 23.56
CA ASP A 126 12.46 -3.20 24.93
C ASP A 126 13.91 -2.94 25.34
N GLN A 127 14.19 -1.69 25.74
CA GLN A 127 15.43 -1.41 26.46
C GLN A 127 15.27 -2.01 27.86
N ALA A 128 16.02 -3.09 28.07
CA ALA A 128 16.32 -3.68 29.37
C ALA A 128 16.94 -2.67 30.35
#